data_AF-A0A382DTG4-F1
#
_entry.id   AF-A0A382DTG4-F1
#
_cell.length_a   1.000
_cell.length_b   1.000
_cell.length_c   1.000
_cell.angle_alpha   90.00
_cell.angle_beta   90.00
_cell.angle_gamma   90.00
#
_symmetry.space_group_name_H-M   'P 1'
#
loop_
_entity.id
_entity.type
_entity.pdbx_description
1 polymer ?
#
loop_
_entity_poly.entity_id
_entity_poly.type
_entity_poly.pdbx_seq_one_letter_code
_entity_poly.pdbx_strand_id
1 'polypeptide(L)'
;MNPILVASRKSPERTRFLERIAARSGSSILIALAALELSVAVTFMAGGVITRYHFLLFVAVLLATCVCRDRVEVEPLWRVGAASLVLSLLVVFASFVLAGSTLDLSPDGQSAQMLRISHLASGWNPVYDAEFIDQPDGYILAAAETRFVDSGLGPHMAAASAVKFLGNIEYGKGFNLVLMGAVMLLALAATLGLSLHLRIAVVLAIVAALNP
;
A
#
# COMPACT_ATOMS: atom_id res chain seq x y z
N MET A 1 -22.80 -44.39 -6.03
CA MET A 1 -22.47 -42.98 -6.32
C MET A 1 -22.89 -42.14 -5.13
N ASN A 2 -21.95 -41.42 -4.52
CA ASN A 2 -22.14 -40.72 -3.25
C ASN A 2 -22.85 -39.36 -3.50
N PRO A 3 -24.02 -39.07 -2.92
CA PRO A 3 -24.83 -37.90 -3.25
C PRO A 3 -24.32 -36.57 -2.66
N ILE A 4 -23.07 -36.53 -2.16
CA ILE A 4 -22.51 -35.38 -1.43
C ILE A 4 -21.88 -34.33 -2.36
N LEU A 5 -21.72 -34.60 -3.66
CA LEU A 5 -20.93 -33.74 -4.56
C LEU A 5 -21.74 -32.78 -5.45
N VAL A 6 -23.07 -32.67 -5.29
CA VAL A 6 -23.89 -31.74 -6.10
C VAL A 6 -24.72 -30.80 -5.21
N ALA A 7 -24.17 -30.37 -4.09
CA ALA A 7 -24.64 -29.16 -3.44
C ALA A 7 -23.84 -27.98 -4.02
N SER A 8 -24.40 -27.34 -5.06
CA SER A 8 -24.07 -25.96 -5.39
C SER A 8 -24.28 -25.11 -4.13
N ARG A 9 -23.24 -24.94 -3.30
CA ARG A 9 -23.23 -24.01 -2.18
C ARG A 9 -23.33 -22.61 -2.77
N LYS A 10 -24.56 -22.13 -2.98
CA LYS A 10 -24.80 -20.69 -3.15
C LYS A 10 -24.25 -20.03 -1.88
N SER A 11 -23.14 -19.31 -2.01
CA SER A 11 -22.64 -18.48 -0.92
C SER A 11 -23.75 -17.52 -0.49
N PRO A 12 -23.98 -17.34 0.83
CA PRO A 12 -25.02 -16.43 1.32
C PRO A 12 -24.84 -15.03 0.71
N GLU A 13 -25.93 -14.30 0.46
CA GLU A 13 -25.86 -12.92 -0.08
C GLU A 13 -24.93 -12.02 0.74
N ARG A 14 -24.94 -12.17 2.07
CA ARG A 14 -24.02 -11.48 2.99
C ARG A 14 -22.55 -11.77 2.69
N THR A 15 -22.20 -13.01 2.38
CA THR A 15 -20.83 -13.43 2.08
C THR A 15 -20.36 -12.79 0.77
N ARG A 16 -21.20 -12.79 -0.26
CA ARG A 16 -20.90 -12.13 -1.54
C ARG A 16 -20.75 -10.62 -1.40
N PHE A 17 -21.55 -9.99 -0.55
CA PHE A 17 -21.43 -8.57 -0.25
C PHE A 17 -20.08 -8.23 0.39
N LEU A 18 -19.66 -8.99 1.41
CA LEU A 18 -18.36 -8.81 2.06
C LEU A 18 -17.18 -9.08 1.12
N GLU A 19 -17.28 -10.14 0.32
CA GLU A 19 -16.29 -10.50 -0.70
C GLU A 19 -16.07 -9.33 -1.68
N ARG A 20 -17.15 -8.77 -2.24
CA ARG A 20 -17.08 -7.63 -3.17
C ARG A 20 -16.47 -6.39 -2.52
N ILE A 21 -16.87 -6.08 -1.28
CA ILE A 21 -16.30 -4.94 -0.55
C ILE A 21 -14.80 -5.12 -0.36
N ALA A 22 -14.38 -6.30 0.11
CA ALA A 22 -12.98 -6.61 0.38
C ALA A 22 -12.14 -6.57 -0.90
N ALA A 23 -12.61 -7.22 -1.97
CA ALA A 23 -11.94 -7.26 -3.27
C ALA A 23 -11.75 -5.85 -3.83
N ARG A 24 -12.82 -5.05 -3.82
CA ARG A 24 -12.80 -3.69 -4.35
C ARG A 24 -11.94 -2.76 -3.52
N SER A 25 -12.01 -2.84 -2.20
CA SER A 25 -11.21 -1.99 -1.30
C SER A 25 -9.72 -2.30 -1.44
N GLY A 26 -9.35 -3.59 -1.38
CA GLY A 26 -7.96 -4.02 -1.51
C GLY A 26 -7.37 -3.71 -2.88
N SER A 27 -8.10 -3.99 -3.96
CA SER A 27 -7.62 -3.66 -5.32
C SER A 27 -7.53 -2.14 -5.57
N SER A 28 -8.45 -1.33 -5.04
CA SER A 28 -8.39 0.13 -5.18
C SER A 28 -7.16 0.72 -4.48
N ILE A 29 -6.83 0.22 -3.28
CA ILE A 29 -5.60 0.60 -2.58
C ILE A 29 -4.35 0.23 -3.40
N LEU A 30 -4.29 -1.01 -3.92
CA LEU A 30 -3.14 -1.44 -4.73
C LEU A 30 -2.99 -0.63 -6.02
N ILE A 31 -4.09 -0.34 -6.72
CA ILE A 31 -4.06 0.46 -7.95
C ILE A 31 -3.58 1.89 -7.63
N ALA A 32 -4.05 2.48 -6.53
CA ALA A 32 -3.60 3.79 -6.09
C ALA A 32 -2.10 3.81 -5.76
N LEU A 33 -1.61 2.79 -5.05
CA LEU A 33 -0.19 2.67 -4.71
C LEU A 33 0.66 2.47 -5.98
N ALA A 34 0.24 1.60 -6.89
CA ALA A 34 0.92 1.39 -8.15
C ALA A 34 0.96 2.66 -9.02
N ALA A 35 -0.13 3.44 -9.04
CA ALA A 35 -0.17 4.72 -9.75
C ALA A 35 0.81 5.74 -9.15
N LEU A 36 0.94 5.80 -7.83
CA LEU A 36 1.94 6.62 -7.16
C LEU A 36 3.35 6.20 -7.57
N GLU A 37 3.70 4.94 -7.38
CA GLU A 37 5.03 4.40 -7.70
C GLU A 37 5.41 4.65 -9.16
N LEU A 38 4.48 4.37 -10.08
CA LEU A 38 4.67 4.62 -11.51
C LEU A 38 4.86 6.11 -11.80
N SER A 39 4.06 6.97 -11.16
CA SER A 39 4.19 8.42 -11.36
C SER A 39 5.53 8.96 -10.85
N VAL A 40 6.04 8.43 -9.73
CA VAL A 40 7.37 8.81 -9.21
C VAL A 40 8.46 8.32 -10.16
N ALA A 41 8.39 7.08 -10.63
CA ALA A 41 9.35 6.53 -11.58
C ALA A 41 9.40 7.35 -12.88
N VAL A 42 8.24 7.72 -13.43
CA VAL A 42 8.16 8.61 -14.61
C VAL A 42 8.75 9.99 -14.32
N THR A 43 8.44 10.57 -13.17
CA THR A 43 9.02 11.86 -12.74
C THR A 43 10.54 11.78 -12.66
N PHE A 44 11.11 10.71 -12.08
CA PHE A 44 12.55 10.53 -12.03
C PHE A 44 13.19 10.40 -13.40
N MET A 45 12.60 9.59 -14.30
CA MET A 45 13.08 9.47 -15.69
C MET A 45 12.99 10.79 -16.47
N ALA A 46 12.09 11.70 -16.08
CA ALA A 46 11.99 13.03 -16.66
C ALA A 46 12.97 14.05 -16.03
N GLY A 47 13.84 13.63 -15.12
CA GLY A 47 14.77 14.52 -14.39
C GLY A 47 14.12 15.27 -13.23
N GLY A 48 12.88 14.93 -12.86
CA GLY A 48 12.15 15.53 -11.76
C GLY A 48 12.48 14.91 -10.40
N VAL A 49 11.78 15.37 -9.36
CA VAL A 49 11.97 14.92 -7.97
C VAL A 49 10.62 14.58 -7.31
N ILE A 50 10.64 13.84 -6.21
CA ILE A 50 9.41 13.57 -5.45
C ILE A 50 8.84 14.86 -4.88
N THR A 51 7.60 15.14 -5.24
CA THR A 51 6.78 16.24 -4.73
C THR A 51 5.59 15.73 -3.94
N ARG A 52 4.96 16.63 -3.18
CA ARG A 52 3.69 16.37 -2.46
C ARG A 52 2.53 15.94 -3.38
N TYR A 53 2.62 16.21 -4.68
CA TYR A 53 1.57 15.86 -5.64
C TYR A 53 1.47 14.36 -5.90
N HIS A 54 2.55 13.59 -5.69
CA HIS A 54 2.50 12.13 -5.81
C HIS A 54 1.61 11.50 -4.72
N PHE A 55 1.66 12.03 -3.50
CA PHE A 55 0.75 11.61 -2.43
C PHE A 55 -0.70 11.99 -2.74
N LEU A 56 -0.93 13.20 -3.26
CA LEU A 56 -2.27 13.63 -3.69
C LEU A 56 -2.80 12.80 -4.87
N LEU A 57 -1.93 12.34 -5.77
CA LEU A 57 -2.30 11.42 -6.85
C LEU A 57 -2.77 10.08 -6.29
N PHE A 58 -2.06 9.52 -5.30
CA PHE A 58 -2.52 8.30 -4.60
C PHE A 58 -3.95 8.47 -4.07
N VAL A 59 -4.22 9.57 -3.36
CA VAL A 59 -5.56 9.87 -2.85
C VAL A 59 -6.58 10.01 -3.98
N ALA A 60 -6.24 10.74 -5.04
CA ALA A 60 -7.13 10.95 -6.18
C ALA A 60 -7.49 9.64 -6.91
N VAL A 61 -6.49 8.78 -7.17
CA VAL A 61 -6.69 7.48 -7.82
C VAL A 61 -7.50 6.54 -6.92
N LEU A 62 -7.27 6.56 -5.61
CA LEU A 62 -8.07 5.79 -4.65
C LEU A 62 -9.55 6.19 -4.71
N LEU A 63 -9.83 7.49 -4.65
CA LEU A 63 -11.21 8.00 -4.75
C LEU A 63 -11.84 7.65 -6.11
N ALA A 64 -11.11 7.84 -7.20
CA ALA A 64 -11.59 7.57 -8.55
C ALA A 64 -11.91 6.08 -8.74
N THR A 65 -11.02 5.17 -8.31
CA THR A 65 -11.25 3.71 -8.43
C THR A 65 -12.42 3.24 -7.56
N CYS A 66 -12.59 3.83 -6.37
CA CYS A 66 -13.74 3.55 -5.52
C CYS A 66 -15.07 4.09 -6.09
N VAL A 67 -15.09 5.20 -6.82
CA VAL A 67 -16.35 5.81 -7.33
C VAL A 67 -16.69 5.38 -8.76
N CYS A 68 -15.71 5.37 -9.66
CA CYS A 68 -15.95 5.12 -11.08
C CYS A 68 -16.31 3.66 -11.39
N ARG A 69 -15.87 2.72 -10.56
CA ARG A 69 -16.13 1.28 -10.77
C ARG A 69 -17.61 0.91 -10.63
N ASP A 70 -18.41 1.68 -9.88
CA ASP A 70 -19.88 1.51 -9.83
C ASP A 70 -20.58 1.85 -11.14
N ARG A 71 -19.97 2.70 -11.97
CA ARG A 71 -20.59 3.15 -13.22
C ARG A 71 -20.43 2.16 -14.37
N VAL A 72 -19.60 1.14 -14.19
CA VAL A 72 -19.29 0.12 -15.21
C VAL A 72 -20.14 -1.14 -15.02
N GLU A 73 -20.66 -1.39 -13.80
CA GLU A 73 -21.48 -2.57 -13.51
C GLU A 73 -22.96 -2.35 -13.89
N VAL A 74 -23.60 -3.40 -14.41
CA VAL A 74 -24.97 -3.38 -14.97
C VAL A 74 -26.05 -3.16 -13.89
N GLU A 75 -25.75 -3.47 -12.63
CA GLU A 75 -26.60 -3.14 -11.48
C GLU A 75 -25.93 -2.08 -10.60
N PRO A 76 -26.65 -1.05 -10.13
CA PRO A 76 -26.09 0.00 -9.29
C PRO A 76 -25.75 -0.55 -7.90
N LEU A 77 -24.52 -1.04 -7.75
CA LEU A 77 -23.96 -1.55 -6.49
C LEU A 77 -23.39 -0.41 -5.62
N TRP A 78 -24.08 0.74 -5.59
CA TRP A 78 -23.65 1.93 -4.85
C TRP A 78 -23.36 1.66 -3.37
N ARG A 79 -24.08 0.71 -2.75
CA ARG A 79 -23.82 0.29 -1.36
C ARG A 79 -22.45 -0.38 -1.21
N VAL A 80 -22.06 -1.20 -2.18
CA VAL A 80 -20.73 -1.82 -2.23
C VAL A 80 -19.68 -0.73 -2.46
N GLY A 81 -19.91 0.17 -3.42
CA GLY A 81 -19.00 1.28 -3.69
C GLY A 81 -18.76 2.18 -2.48
N ALA A 82 -19.83 2.63 -1.82
CA ALA A 82 -19.75 3.46 -0.63
C ALA A 82 -19.06 2.71 0.53
N ALA A 83 -19.41 1.45 0.78
CA ALA A 83 -18.79 0.65 1.81
C ALA A 83 -17.30 0.40 1.53
N SER A 84 -16.93 0.15 0.27
CA SER A 84 -15.54 -0.01 -0.15
C SER A 84 -14.75 1.27 0.01
N LEU A 85 -15.32 2.42 -0.36
CA LEU A 85 -14.68 3.71 -0.17
C LEU A 85 -14.40 3.98 1.31
N VAL A 86 -15.41 3.79 2.17
CA VAL A 86 -15.26 3.97 3.62
C VAL A 86 -14.21 3.02 4.18
N LEU A 87 -14.23 1.75 3.78
CA LEU A 87 -13.26 0.76 4.26
C LEU A 87 -11.83 1.09 3.80
N SER A 88 -11.64 1.47 2.53
CA SER A 88 -10.34 1.89 2.01
C SER A 88 -9.80 3.12 2.74
N LEU A 89 -10.63 4.14 2.93
CA LEU A 89 -10.25 5.35 3.67
C LEU A 89 -9.92 5.03 5.13
N LEU A 90 -10.67 4.14 5.78
CA LEU A 90 -10.40 3.72 7.14
C LEU A 90 -9.04 3.01 7.25
N VAL A 91 -8.73 2.10 6.34
CA VAL A 91 -7.42 1.41 6.31
C VAL A 91 -6.29 2.40 6.11
N VAL A 92 -6.41 3.32 5.15
CA VAL A 92 -5.40 4.35 4.89
C VAL A 92 -5.22 5.26 6.09
N PHE A 93 -6.30 5.81 6.63
CA PHE A 93 -6.26 6.71 7.77
C PHE A 93 -5.66 6.03 9.01
N ALA A 94 -6.14 4.84 9.37
CA ALA A 94 -5.62 4.10 10.51
C ALA A 94 -4.13 3.78 10.36
N SER A 95 -3.69 3.44 9.14
CA SER A 95 -2.28 3.17 8.84
C SER A 95 -1.38 4.38 9.08
N PHE A 96 -1.77 5.56 8.61
CA PHE A 96 -0.98 6.78 8.82
C PHE A 96 -1.04 7.29 10.27
N VAL A 97 -2.18 7.14 10.95
CA VAL A 97 -2.27 7.46 12.38
C VAL A 97 -1.35 6.57 13.21
N LEU A 98 -1.40 5.25 12.99
CA LEU A 98 -0.54 4.29 13.68
C LEU A 98 0.95 4.56 13.40
N ALA A 99 1.30 4.79 12.13
CA ALA A 99 2.67 5.12 11.74
C ALA A 99 3.18 6.41 12.39
N GLY A 100 2.40 7.50 12.34
CA GLY A 100 2.79 8.77 12.94
C GLY A 100 2.83 8.77 14.47
N SER A 101 2.13 7.83 15.11
CA SER A 101 2.12 7.65 16.56
C SER A 101 3.25 6.77 17.10
N THR A 102 4.00 6.08 16.22
CA THR A 102 5.04 5.12 16.62
C THR A 102 6.41 5.59 16.14
N LEU A 103 7.29 5.88 17.09
CA LEU A 103 8.69 6.22 16.80
C LEU A 103 9.47 4.97 16.44
N ASP A 104 10.26 5.02 15.35
CA ASP A 104 11.20 3.95 15.06
C ASP A 104 12.46 4.13 15.89
N LEU A 105 12.73 3.18 16.77
CA LEU A 105 13.98 3.12 17.54
C LEU A 105 14.86 1.96 17.07
N SER A 106 14.50 1.27 15.99
CA SER A 106 15.28 0.16 15.46
C SER A 106 16.57 0.67 14.78
N PRO A 107 17.72 0.01 14.97
CA PRO A 107 18.99 0.44 14.37
C PRO A 107 18.98 0.47 12.84
N ASP A 108 18.27 -0.46 12.20
CA ASP A 108 18.13 -0.57 10.75
C ASP A 108 17.10 0.41 10.17
N GLY A 109 16.01 0.66 10.90
CA GLY A 109 15.03 1.68 10.56
C GLY A 109 15.61 3.10 10.62
N GLN A 110 16.36 3.41 11.69
CA GLN A 110 16.95 4.74 11.91
C GLN A 110 18.15 5.05 11.00
N SER A 111 18.79 4.04 10.42
CA SER A 111 19.93 4.23 9.53
C SER A 111 19.47 4.20 8.08
N ALA A 112 19.53 3.03 7.44
CA ALA A 112 19.43 2.87 6.01
C ALA A 112 18.09 3.33 5.42
N GLN A 113 17.00 2.91 6.04
CA GLN A 113 15.65 3.14 5.53
C GLN A 113 15.29 4.63 5.65
N MET A 114 15.48 5.19 6.83
CA MET A 114 15.20 6.60 7.12
C MET A 114 16.06 7.56 6.31
N LEU A 115 17.37 7.32 6.19
CA LEU A 115 18.26 8.15 5.38
C LEU A 115 17.79 8.19 3.93
N ARG A 116 17.52 7.03 3.32
CA ARG A 116 17.06 6.96 1.93
C ARG A 116 15.74 7.72 1.72
N ILE A 117 14.77 7.52 2.61
CA ILE A 117 13.48 8.24 2.55
C ILE A 117 13.72 9.75 2.69
N SER A 118 14.58 10.16 3.61
CA SER A 118 14.93 11.57 3.84
C SER A 118 15.57 12.21 2.60
N HIS A 119 16.51 11.53 1.93
CA HIS A 119 17.15 12.04 0.72
C HIS A 119 16.15 12.17 -0.44
N LEU A 120 15.35 11.14 -0.69
CA LEU A 120 14.28 11.17 -1.69
C LEU A 120 13.29 12.31 -1.41
N ALA A 121 12.89 12.49 -0.16
CA ALA A 121 12.03 13.59 0.27
C ALA A 121 12.72 14.97 0.17
N SER A 122 14.05 15.02 0.20
CA SER A 122 14.83 16.26 0.06
C SER A 122 15.08 16.67 -1.38
N GLY A 123 14.76 15.80 -2.35
CA GLY A 123 14.86 16.11 -3.78
C GLY A 123 15.95 15.33 -4.52
N TRP A 124 16.51 14.28 -3.92
CA TRP A 124 17.41 13.39 -4.62
C TRP A 124 16.71 12.67 -5.78
N ASN A 125 17.30 12.74 -6.99
CA ASN A 125 16.87 11.93 -8.13
C ASN A 125 17.90 10.79 -8.36
N PRO A 126 17.55 9.52 -8.06
CA PRO A 126 18.49 8.41 -8.17
C PRO A 126 18.90 8.05 -9.60
N VAL A 127 18.20 8.57 -10.62
CA VAL A 127 18.52 8.33 -12.04
C VAL A 127 19.64 9.22 -12.53
N TYR A 128 19.70 10.47 -12.05
CA TYR A 128 20.64 11.48 -12.54
C TYR A 128 21.68 11.90 -11.50
N ASP A 129 21.39 11.78 -10.21
CA ASP A 129 22.25 12.23 -9.11
C ASP A 129 22.93 11.04 -8.44
N ALA A 130 23.93 10.46 -9.13
CA ALA A 130 24.72 9.33 -8.61
C ALA A 130 25.68 9.73 -7.47
N GLU A 131 26.05 11.01 -7.38
CA GLU A 131 27.10 11.53 -6.48
C GLU A 131 26.66 11.70 -5.02
N PHE A 132 25.38 11.51 -4.68
CA PHE A 132 24.91 11.69 -3.29
C PHE A 132 25.38 10.57 -2.32
N ILE A 133 26.14 9.59 -2.83
CA ILE A 133 26.81 8.54 -2.04
C ILE A 133 28.07 9.10 -1.33
N ASP A 134 28.59 10.27 -1.72
CA ASP A 134 29.85 10.84 -1.19
C ASP A 134 29.70 11.75 0.05
N GLN A 135 28.72 11.51 0.93
CA GLN A 135 28.63 12.25 2.20
C GLN A 135 29.63 11.70 3.25
N PRO A 136 30.27 12.59 4.07
CA PRO A 136 31.53 12.29 4.79
C PRO A 136 31.39 11.43 6.05
N ASP A 137 30.25 10.77 6.27
CA ASP A 137 30.06 9.92 7.45
C ASP A 137 30.65 8.52 7.20
N GLY A 138 31.94 8.38 7.48
CA GLY A 138 32.73 7.15 7.27
C GLY A 138 32.21 5.90 8.02
N TYR A 139 31.24 6.05 8.93
CA TYR A 139 30.56 4.92 9.59
C TYR A 139 29.42 4.32 8.74
N ILE A 140 28.78 5.12 7.89
CA ILE A 140 27.66 4.68 7.04
C ILE A 140 28.19 4.14 5.72
N LEU A 141 29.21 4.75 5.12
CA LEU A 141 29.78 4.34 3.82
C LEU A 141 30.23 2.87 3.80
N ALA A 142 30.99 2.41 4.80
CA ALA A 142 31.56 1.06 4.78
C ALA A 142 30.52 -0.08 4.82
N ALA A 143 29.32 0.19 5.35
CA ALA A 143 28.20 -0.77 5.36
C ALA A 143 27.13 -0.47 4.29
N ALA A 144 27.07 0.77 3.79
CA ALA A 144 26.06 1.24 2.84
C ALA A 144 26.48 1.12 1.37
N GLU A 145 27.76 1.30 1.04
CA GLU A 145 28.24 1.35 -0.35
C GLU A 145 27.93 0.08 -1.15
N THR A 146 27.85 -1.09 -0.51
CA THR A 146 27.60 -2.36 -1.22
C THR A 146 26.15 -2.84 -1.16
N ARG A 147 25.35 -2.40 -0.17
CA ARG A 147 23.96 -2.90 0.02
C ARG A 147 22.88 -1.98 -0.54
N PHE A 148 23.20 -0.70 -0.73
CA PHE A 148 22.21 0.29 -1.15
C PHE A 148 22.04 0.30 -2.67
N VAL A 149 23.08 -0.05 -3.44
CA VAL A 149 23.05 -0.10 -4.90
C VAL A 149 22.15 -1.23 -5.43
N ASP A 150 22.00 -2.32 -4.68
CA ASP A 150 21.24 -3.52 -5.10
C ASP A 150 19.81 -3.61 -4.51
N SER A 151 19.35 -2.60 -3.75
CA SER A 151 18.03 -2.63 -3.11
C SER A 151 16.99 -1.79 -3.88
N GLY A 152 15.85 -2.41 -4.19
CA GLY A 152 14.75 -1.76 -4.89
C GLY A 152 14.23 -0.51 -4.17
N LEU A 153 13.97 0.57 -4.94
CA LEU A 153 13.53 1.88 -4.45
C LEU A 153 12.03 1.99 -4.14
N GLY A 154 11.23 1.03 -4.60
CA GLY A 154 9.75 1.04 -4.50
C GLY A 154 9.22 1.53 -3.16
N PRO A 155 9.39 0.76 -2.07
CA PRO A 155 8.86 1.14 -0.75
C PRO A 155 9.28 2.54 -0.27
N HIS A 156 10.46 3.01 -0.67
CA HIS A 156 10.98 4.34 -0.29
C HIS A 156 10.33 5.47 -1.08
N MET A 157 9.92 5.25 -2.32
CA MET A 157 9.26 6.26 -3.16
C MET A 157 7.89 6.65 -2.59
N ALA A 158 7.03 5.67 -2.26
CA ALA A 158 5.79 5.92 -1.53
C ALA A 158 6.05 6.61 -0.18
N ALA A 159 6.95 6.07 0.65
CA ALA A 159 7.27 6.65 1.95
C ALA A 159 7.72 8.12 1.85
N ALA A 160 8.64 8.45 0.94
CA ALA A 160 9.14 9.80 0.74
C ALA A 160 8.03 10.78 0.29
N SER A 161 7.06 10.31 -0.51
CA SER A 161 5.91 11.14 -0.90
C SER A 161 5.03 11.52 0.30
N ALA A 162 4.81 10.58 1.25
CA ALA A 162 4.08 10.84 2.48
C ALA A 162 4.84 11.82 3.37
N VAL A 163 6.16 11.65 3.51
CA VAL A 163 7.01 12.58 4.27
C VAL A 163 6.98 13.98 3.65
N LYS A 164 7.02 14.09 2.32
CA LYS A 164 6.92 15.39 1.62
C LYS A 164 5.57 16.09 1.86
N PHE A 165 4.49 15.32 2.03
CA PHE A 165 3.15 15.86 2.26
C PHE A 165 2.88 16.18 3.73
N LEU A 166 3.29 15.29 4.65
CA LEU A 166 2.96 15.36 6.08
C LEU A 166 4.07 15.98 6.94
N GLY A 167 5.27 16.15 6.40
CA GLY A 167 6.37 16.85 7.04
C GLY A 167 7.09 16.09 8.16
N ASN A 168 6.76 14.82 8.39
CA ASN A 168 7.41 13.99 9.40
C ASN A 168 7.76 12.61 8.81
N ILE A 169 9.01 12.18 9.04
CA ILE A 169 9.58 10.93 8.55
C ILE A 169 8.79 9.69 8.99
N GLU A 170 8.19 9.72 10.18
CA GLU A 170 7.49 8.58 10.77
C GLU A 170 6.26 8.17 9.94
N TYR A 171 5.62 9.15 9.27
CA TYR A 171 4.50 8.85 8.38
C TYR A 171 4.91 8.05 7.15
N GLY A 172 6.20 7.99 6.79
CA GLY A 172 6.69 7.16 5.68
C GLY A 172 6.35 5.68 5.84
N LYS A 173 6.24 5.19 7.09
CA LYS A 173 5.87 3.80 7.40
C LYS A 173 4.41 3.47 7.09
N GLY A 174 3.56 4.50 6.95
CA GLY A 174 2.12 4.33 6.73
C GLY A 174 1.82 3.43 5.54
N PHE A 175 2.61 3.52 4.47
CA PHE A 175 2.39 2.72 3.27
C PHE A 175 2.64 1.21 3.46
N ASN A 176 3.51 0.81 4.38
CA ASN A 176 3.67 -0.62 4.72
C ASN A 176 2.40 -1.17 5.36
N LEU A 177 1.82 -0.43 6.31
CA LEU A 177 0.55 -0.79 6.95
C LEU A 177 -0.63 -0.75 5.96
N VAL A 178 -0.64 0.22 5.04
CA VAL A 178 -1.62 0.28 3.95
C VAL A 178 -1.53 -0.98 3.07
N LEU A 179 -0.31 -1.40 2.71
CA LEU A 179 -0.09 -2.58 1.89
C LEU A 179 -0.51 -3.87 2.62
N MET A 180 -0.16 -4.01 3.91
CA MET A 180 -0.64 -5.12 4.75
C MET A 180 -2.18 -5.15 4.79
N GLY A 181 -2.82 -3.98 4.95
CA GLY A 181 -4.27 -3.86 4.89
C GLY A 181 -4.85 -4.29 3.54
N ALA A 182 -4.22 -3.92 2.43
CA ALA A 182 -4.64 -4.34 1.09
C ALA A 182 -4.50 -5.87 0.90
N VAL A 183 -3.40 -6.46 1.35
CA VAL A 183 -3.17 -7.92 1.34
C VAL A 183 -4.23 -8.63 2.16
N MET A 184 -4.52 -8.16 3.38
CA MET A 184 -5.57 -8.70 4.23
C MET A 184 -6.93 -8.71 3.52
N LEU A 185 -7.30 -7.59 2.89
CA LEU A 185 -8.58 -7.45 2.18
C LEU A 185 -8.67 -8.37 0.96
N LEU A 186 -7.59 -8.51 0.19
CA LEU A 186 -7.55 -9.39 -0.98
C LEU A 186 -7.55 -10.88 -0.58
N ALA A 187 -6.83 -11.24 0.48
CA ALA A 187 -6.87 -12.59 1.03
C ALA A 187 -8.26 -12.94 1.59
N LEU A 188 -8.92 -11.98 2.25
CA LEU A 188 -10.31 -12.13 2.69
C LEU A 188 -11.25 -12.33 1.50
N ALA A 189 -11.11 -11.53 0.45
CA ALA A 189 -11.91 -11.69 -0.76
C ALA A 189 -11.70 -13.07 -1.41
N ALA A 190 -10.45 -13.49 -1.59
CA ALA A 190 -10.12 -14.77 -2.20
C ALA A 190 -10.70 -15.95 -1.39
N THR A 191 -10.55 -15.93 -0.06
CA THR A 191 -11.05 -16.99 0.82
C THR A 191 -12.57 -17.03 0.91
N LEU A 192 -13.26 -15.89 0.87
CA LEU A 192 -14.71 -15.83 0.77
C LEU A 192 -15.22 -16.30 -0.60
N GLY A 193 -14.50 -15.99 -1.69
CA GLY A 193 -14.77 -16.49 -3.04
C GLY A 193 -14.63 -18.02 -3.15
N LEU A 194 -13.70 -18.60 -2.39
CA LEU A 194 -13.58 -20.06 -2.18
C LEU A 194 -14.68 -20.65 -1.28
N SER A 195 -15.68 -19.86 -0.89
CA SER A 195 -16.81 -20.27 -0.06
C SER A 195 -16.41 -20.83 1.32
N LEU A 196 -15.28 -20.38 1.86
CA LEU A 196 -14.88 -20.69 3.24
C LEU A 196 -15.81 -19.99 4.24
N HIS A 197 -15.93 -20.56 5.44
CA HIS A 197 -16.65 -19.90 6.53
C HIS A 197 -15.96 -18.59 6.91
N LEU A 198 -16.76 -17.53 7.14
CA LEU A 198 -16.28 -16.18 7.44
C LEU A 198 -15.18 -16.15 8.53
N ARG A 199 -15.33 -16.94 9.59
CA ARG A 199 -14.34 -17.00 10.68
C ARG A 199 -12.97 -17.51 10.18
N ILE A 200 -12.98 -18.56 9.37
CA ILE A 200 -11.77 -19.14 8.79
C ILE A 200 -11.16 -18.16 7.78
N ALA A 201 -11.99 -17.55 6.93
CA ALA A 201 -11.56 -16.55 5.97
C ALA A 201 -10.86 -15.35 6.64
N VAL A 202 -11.41 -14.84 7.74
CA VAL A 202 -10.80 -13.75 8.53
C VAL A 202 -9.47 -14.18 9.13
N VAL A 203 -9.38 -15.38 9.74
CA VAL A 203 -8.11 -15.88 10.30
C VAL A 203 -7.05 -16.00 9.20
N LEU A 204 -7.39 -16.61 8.07
CA LEU A 204 -6.45 -16.74 6.94
C LEU A 204 -6.02 -15.39 6.38
N ALA A 205 -6.92 -14.41 6.30
CA ALA A 205 -6.61 -13.07 5.86
C ALA A 205 -5.64 -12.34 6.80
N ILE A 206 -5.83 -12.47 8.11
CA ILE A 206 -4.92 -11.92 9.12
C ILE A 206 -3.55 -12.61 9.04
N VAL A 207 -3.54 -13.94 8.96
CA VAL A 207 -2.28 -14.70 8.80
C VAL A 207 -1.56 -14.26 7.53
N ALA A 208 -2.25 -14.11 6.40
CA ALA A 208 -1.64 -13.65 5.16
C ALA A 208 -1.02 -12.25 5.26
N ALA A 209 -1.64 -11.34 6.02
CA ALA A 209 -1.15 -9.98 6.19
C ALA A 209 -0.04 -9.84 7.25
N LEU A 210 0.00 -10.74 8.23
CA LEU A 210 0.99 -10.76 9.32
C LEU A 210 2.09 -11.80 9.11
N ASN A 211 2.08 -12.52 7.99
CA ASN A 211 3.10 -13.52 7.68
C ASN A 211 4.43 -12.79 7.40
N PRO A 212 5.49 -13.05 8.18
CA PRO A 212 6.79 -12.43 7.98
C PRO A 212 7.43 -12.79 6.63
#